data_AF-A0A9E0PHX0-F1
#
_entry.id   AF-A0A9E0PHX0-F1
#
_cell.length_a   1.000
_cell.length_b   1.000
_cell.length_c   1.000
_cell.angle_alpha   90.00
_cell.angle_beta   90.00
_cell.angle_gamma   90.00
#
_symmetry.space_group_name_H-M   'P 1'
#
loop_
_entity.id
_entity.type
_entity.pdbx_description
1 polymer ?
#
loop_
_entity_poly.entity_id
_entity_poly.type
_entity_poly.pdbx_seq_one_letter_code
_entity_poly.pdbx_strand_id
1 'polypeptide(L)'
;MALTLQELNTASPAQALAWLDGVYEHSPWIASQALAERPFRSLAHLKHAMASAVRNAAPEAQLALIRAHPELAGKAMVSQTLTAESTHEQGTAGLTDCSPEEFARIQQLNADYNARFGFPFILAVRGPRGTGLSRSQIIDTFARRLDNHPGFERAEALRSIHRIAEIRLADKFDAHPVLGNEVWDWHESLARHSDPGYAEHGQLTVTYLTDAHRACAQRISHWMRDCGFDEVEIDAVGNVVGKYHAAASGAKTLMTGSHYDTVRNGGKYDGRLGIFVPMACVRELHRSGKRMPFAIEVVGFAEEEGQRYKATFLGSGALIGHFNPAWLEQQDADGVTLRAAMEGAGLCIADIPKLQRDPAQYLGFIEVHIEQGPVLSELDLPLGVVTSINGGVRYVGEMLGMASHAGTTPMDRRRDAAAGVAELLLYVEQRAAQDGDSVGTVGVLNVPSGSINVVPGRCQFTLDLRAPNDAQRDALSQDVLAQLAAIAARRGLHYRLEESMRAAAAPSAIPWQQRWERAVAASGIPVHRMPSGAGHDAMKLHEVMPQAMLFVRGENAGISHNPLESTTNDDMELAVQAFSHVLHQLAKEPA
;
A
#
# COMPACT_ATOMS: atom_id res chain seq x y z
N MET A 1 36.85 -2.71 4.80
CA MET A 1 36.28 -1.91 5.90
C MET A 1 34.96 -1.37 5.40
N ALA A 2 33.92 -1.40 6.24
CA ALA A 2 32.65 -0.77 5.91
C ALA A 2 32.85 0.74 5.74
N LEU A 3 32.19 1.33 4.75
CA LEU A 3 32.20 2.78 4.55
C LEU A 3 31.28 3.46 5.56
N THR A 4 31.58 4.70 5.93
CA THR A 4 30.66 5.56 6.67
C THR A 4 30.16 6.72 5.80
N LEU A 5 28.95 7.21 6.08
CA LEU A 5 28.41 8.39 5.38
C LEU A 5 29.29 9.63 5.59
N GLN A 6 29.91 9.76 6.76
CA GLN A 6 30.81 10.87 7.06
C GLN A 6 32.06 10.82 6.17
N GLU A 7 32.68 9.64 6.00
CA GLU A 7 33.79 9.47 5.07
C GLU A 7 33.36 9.80 3.64
N LEU A 8 32.22 9.29 3.17
CA LEU A 8 31.72 9.59 1.82
C LEU A 8 31.47 11.10 1.60
N ASN A 9 30.90 11.77 2.61
CA ASN A 9 30.60 13.20 2.55
C ASN A 9 31.87 14.07 2.48
N THR A 10 32.96 13.64 3.10
CA THR A 10 34.23 14.38 3.16
C THR A 10 35.25 13.96 2.10
N ALA A 11 35.08 12.80 1.47
CA ALA A 11 35.99 12.27 0.48
C ALA A 11 36.07 13.14 -0.78
N SER A 12 37.24 13.13 -1.44
CA SER A 12 37.39 13.72 -2.77
C SER A 12 36.43 13.04 -3.76
N PRO A 13 35.94 13.74 -4.82
CA PRO A 13 35.04 13.13 -5.79
C PRO A 13 35.58 11.82 -6.41
N ALA A 14 36.88 11.75 -6.71
CA ALA A 14 37.50 10.56 -7.28
C ALA A 14 37.47 9.37 -6.30
N GLN A 15 37.75 9.62 -5.02
CA GLN A 15 37.71 8.59 -3.98
C GLN A 15 36.28 8.12 -3.70
N ALA A 16 35.33 9.04 -3.60
CA ALA A 16 33.91 8.72 -3.40
C ALA A 16 33.35 7.88 -4.57
N LEU A 17 33.71 8.21 -5.81
CA LEU A 17 33.36 7.42 -6.99
C LEU A 17 33.95 6.01 -6.94
N ALA A 18 35.23 5.88 -6.58
CA ALA A 18 35.87 4.57 -6.46
C ALA A 18 35.20 3.69 -5.39
N TRP A 19 34.74 4.28 -4.29
CA TRP A 19 34.02 3.57 -3.24
C TRP A 19 32.62 3.11 -3.67
N LEU A 20 31.92 3.93 -4.46
CA LEU A 20 30.59 3.65 -4.99
C LEU A 20 30.60 2.87 -6.30
N ASP A 21 31.77 2.44 -6.77
CA ASP A 21 31.90 1.63 -7.99
C ASP A 21 31.11 0.32 -7.86
N GLY A 22 30.49 -0.12 -8.96
CA GLY A 22 29.67 -1.33 -9.02
C GLY A 22 28.24 -1.22 -8.45
N VAL A 23 27.86 -0.12 -7.79
CA VAL A 23 26.49 0.03 -7.24
C VAL A 23 25.41 -0.05 -8.33
N TYR A 24 25.66 0.57 -9.50
CA TYR A 24 24.81 0.50 -10.69
C TYR A 24 25.54 -0.16 -11.87
N GLU A 25 26.28 -1.24 -11.59
CA GLU A 25 27.16 -1.91 -12.57
C GLU A 25 28.15 -0.91 -13.21
N HIS A 26 28.36 -0.98 -14.52
CA HIS A 26 29.30 -0.15 -15.28
C HIS A 26 28.79 1.28 -15.57
N SER A 27 28.00 1.87 -14.66
CA SER A 27 27.35 3.19 -14.83
C SER A 27 27.81 4.24 -13.81
N PRO A 28 29.10 4.65 -13.81
CA PRO A 28 29.66 5.57 -12.81
C PRO A 28 29.08 6.98 -12.86
N TRP A 29 28.41 7.35 -13.96
CA TRP A 29 27.77 8.66 -14.12
C TRP A 29 26.66 8.90 -13.09
N ILE A 30 25.99 7.84 -12.60
CA ILE A 30 24.91 7.92 -11.61
C ILE A 30 25.48 8.39 -10.26
N ALA A 31 26.51 7.70 -9.77
CA ALA A 31 27.20 8.09 -8.55
C ALA A 31 27.83 9.49 -8.70
N SER A 32 28.39 9.81 -9.87
CA SER A 32 28.97 11.13 -10.14
C SER A 32 27.96 12.27 -10.01
N GLN A 33 26.77 12.11 -10.59
CA GLN A 33 25.69 13.08 -10.47
C GLN A 33 25.15 13.17 -9.04
N ALA A 34 24.88 12.02 -8.40
CA ALA A 34 24.38 11.99 -7.02
C ALA A 34 25.34 12.68 -6.04
N LEU A 35 26.66 12.51 -6.20
CA LEU A 35 27.67 13.11 -5.33
C LEU A 35 27.67 14.65 -5.32
N ALA A 36 26.99 15.30 -6.28
CA ALA A 36 26.76 16.74 -6.29
C ALA A 36 25.76 17.20 -5.22
N GLU A 37 24.92 16.29 -4.69
CA GLU A 37 23.91 16.58 -3.66
C GLU A 37 24.43 16.44 -2.22
N ARG A 38 25.74 16.20 -2.05
CA ARG A 38 26.37 16.12 -0.72
C ARG A 38 26.18 17.41 0.09
N PRO A 39 26.09 17.33 1.44
CA PRO A 39 26.24 16.12 2.24
C PRO A 39 24.95 15.29 2.36
N PHE A 40 25.09 13.97 2.27
CA PHE A 40 23.99 13.04 2.52
C PHE A 40 23.73 12.88 4.01
N ARG A 41 22.44 12.78 4.38
CA ARG A 41 21.97 12.67 5.77
C ARG A 41 21.79 11.23 6.22
N SER A 42 21.52 10.33 5.27
CA SER A 42 21.27 8.91 5.47
C SER A 42 21.63 8.15 4.20
N LEU A 43 21.65 6.81 4.27
CA LEU A 43 21.79 5.97 3.08
C LEU A 43 20.56 6.07 2.17
N ALA A 44 19.37 6.27 2.74
CA ALA A 44 18.16 6.49 1.95
C ALA A 44 18.24 7.81 1.15
N HIS A 45 18.85 8.87 1.71
CA HIS A 45 19.13 10.10 0.97
C HIS A 45 20.10 9.83 -0.20
N LEU A 46 21.20 9.10 0.02
CA LEU A 46 22.13 8.71 -1.05
C LEU A 46 21.43 7.90 -2.15
N LYS A 47 20.65 6.87 -1.76
CA LYS A 47 19.85 6.05 -2.69
C LYS A 47 18.91 6.92 -3.52
N HIS A 48 18.18 7.83 -2.86
CA HIS A 48 17.24 8.71 -3.54
C HIS A 48 17.95 9.63 -4.55
N ALA A 49 19.09 10.22 -4.19
CA ALA A 49 19.88 11.03 -5.12
C ALA A 49 20.35 10.21 -6.35
N MET A 50 20.76 8.96 -6.16
CA MET A 50 21.11 8.07 -7.26
C MET A 50 19.90 7.69 -8.14
N ALA A 51 18.74 7.40 -7.55
CA ALA A 51 17.52 7.13 -8.30
C ALA A 51 17.06 8.38 -9.09
N SER A 52 17.14 9.55 -8.49
CA SER A 52 16.86 10.85 -9.12
C SER A 52 17.77 11.11 -10.32
N ALA A 53 19.06 10.82 -10.22
CA ALA A 53 19.99 10.91 -11.34
C ALA A 53 19.57 10.02 -12.52
N VAL A 54 19.11 8.78 -12.24
CA VAL A 54 18.60 7.88 -13.29
C VAL A 54 17.31 8.38 -13.90
N ARG A 55 16.36 8.81 -13.08
CA ARG A 55 15.06 9.34 -13.48
C ARG A 55 15.18 10.56 -14.40
N ASN A 56 16.10 11.46 -14.09
CA ASN A 56 16.32 12.69 -14.86
C ASN A 56 17.22 12.50 -16.09
N ALA A 57 17.82 11.32 -16.26
CA ALA A 57 18.63 11.01 -17.43
C ALA A 57 17.77 10.80 -18.69
N ALA A 58 18.39 11.02 -19.86
CA ALA A 58 17.73 10.76 -21.14
C ALA A 58 17.31 9.28 -21.26
N PRO A 59 16.19 8.96 -21.96
CA PRO A 59 15.73 7.58 -22.13
C PRO A 59 16.79 6.62 -22.67
N GLU A 60 17.72 7.10 -23.50
CA GLU A 60 18.83 6.33 -24.04
C GLU A 60 19.83 5.93 -22.96
N ALA A 61 20.12 6.83 -22.01
CA ALA A 61 21.00 6.55 -20.88
C ALA A 61 20.37 5.56 -19.90
N GLN A 62 19.06 5.68 -19.65
CA GLN A 62 18.30 4.70 -18.86
C GLN A 62 18.33 3.31 -19.52
N LEU A 63 18.13 3.25 -20.84
CA LEU A 63 18.18 1.99 -21.57
C LEU A 63 19.59 1.39 -21.61
N ALA A 64 20.62 2.23 -21.72
CA ALA A 64 22.01 1.80 -21.61
C ALA A 64 22.33 1.23 -20.23
N LEU A 65 21.80 1.84 -19.16
CA LEU A 65 21.90 1.31 -17.79
C LEU A 65 21.26 -0.07 -17.67
N ILE A 66 20.04 -0.25 -18.21
CA ILE A 66 19.36 -1.56 -18.19
C ILE A 66 20.20 -2.60 -18.93
N ARG A 67 20.73 -2.26 -20.11
CA ARG A 67 21.56 -3.17 -20.92
C ARG A 67 22.95 -3.44 -20.33
N ALA A 68 23.42 -2.62 -19.40
CA ALA A 68 24.68 -2.86 -18.70
C ALA A 68 24.56 -3.97 -17.65
N HIS A 69 23.33 -4.32 -17.23
CA HIS A 69 23.10 -5.41 -16.30
C HIS A 69 23.06 -6.76 -17.04
N PRO A 70 23.67 -7.82 -16.47
CA PRO A 70 23.70 -9.12 -17.11
C PRO A 70 22.33 -9.81 -17.05
N GLU A 71 22.06 -10.64 -18.07
CA GLU A 71 20.90 -11.53 -18.08
C GLU A 71 20.96 -12.55 -16.92
N LEU A 72 19.80 -12.83 -16.32
CA LEU A 72 19.66 -13.90 -15.34
C LEU A 72 19.87 -15.27 -16.01
N ALA A 73 20.77 -16.06 -15.44
CA ALA A 73 21.22 -17.33 -15.99
C ALA A 73 21.65 -17.27 -17.48
N GLY A 74 22.09 -16.09 -17.93
CA GLY A 74 22.44 -15.84 -19.33
C GLY A 74 23.85 -16.27 -19.71
N LYS A 75 24.26 -15.89 -20.93
CA LYS A 75 25.57 -16.29 -21.50
C LYS A 75 26.75 -15.89 -20.61
N ALA A 76 26.69 -14.71 -19.98
CA ALA A 76 27.74 -14.23 -19.10
C ALA A 76 27.93 -15.11 -17.84
N MET A 77 26.85 -15.72 -17.33
CA MET A 77 26.95 -16.69 -16.24
C MET A 77 27.62 -17.98 -16.72
N VAL A 78 27.21 -18.48 -17.90
CA VAL A 78 27.78 -19.69 -18.52
C VAL A 78 29.26 -19.51 -18.86
N SER A 79 29.67 -18.32 -19.30
CA SER A 79 31.06 -17.99 -19.62
C SER A 79 31.88 -17.47 -18.43
N GLN A 80 31.31 -17.39 -17.22
CA GLN A 80 31.96 -16.86 -16.02
C GLN A 80 32.53 -15.44 -16.17
N THR A 81 31.83 -14.57 -16.91
CA THR A 81 32.23 -13.18 -17.17
C THR A 81 31.35 -12.15 -16.46
N LEU A 82 30.57 -12.56 -15.45
CA LEU A 82 29.76 -11.67 -14.61
C LEU A 82 30.66 -10.79 -13.72
N THR A 83 30.15 -9.64 -13.30
CA THR A 83 30.78 -8.85 -12.22
C THR A 83 30.78 -9.66 -10.92
N ALA A 84 31.65 -9.30 -9.97
CA ALA A 84 31.75 -10.01 -8.70
C ALA A 84 30.42 -9.96 -7.93
N GLU A 85 29.77 -8.78 -7.95
CA GLU A 85 28.46 -8.53 -7.38
C GLU A 85 27.39 -9.40 -8.03
N SER A 86 27.29 -9.39 -9.36
CA SER A 86 26.31 -10.20 -10.10
C SER A 86 26.51 -11.71 -9.91
N THR A 87 27.77 -12.17 -9.83
CA THR A 87 28.10 -13.58 -9.56
C THR A 87 27.58 -14.01 -8.19
N HIS A 88 27.81 -13.19 -7.16
CA HIS A 88 27.37 -13.47 -5.81
C HIS A 88 25.83 -13.49 -5.71
N GLU A 89 25.16 -12.53 -6.32
CA GLU A 89 23.69 -12.40 -6.31
C GLU A 89 23.00 -13.58 -7.01
N GLN A 90 23.42 -13.93 -8.24
CA GLN A 90 22.80 -15.03 -8.98
C GLN A 90 23.14 -16.41 -8.37
N GLY A 91 24.34 -16.58 -7.83
CA GLY A 91 24.72 -17.80 -7.10
C GLY A 91 23.88 -18.00 -5.84
N THR A 92 23.64 -16.93 -5.06
CA THR A 92 22.83 -16.99 -3.85
C THR A 92 21.36 -17.33 -4.14
N ALA A 93 20.84 -16.87 -5.28
CA ALA A 93 19.50 -17.23 -5.76
C ALA A 93 19.40 -18.67 -6.30
N GLY A 94 20.51 -19.43 -6.30
CA GLY A 94 20.55 -20.81 -6.78
C GLY A 94 20.34 -20.94 -8.29
N LEU A 95 20.54 -19.86 -9.07
CA LEU A 95 20.40 -19.87 -10.53
C LEU A 95 21.55 -20.63 -11.21
N THR A 96 22.67 -20.84 -10.50
CA THR A 96 23.79 -21.69 -10.93
C THR A 96 23.46 -23.18 -10.84
N ASP A 97 22.42 -23.56 -10.09
CA ASP A 97 22.03 -24.94 -9.81
C ASP A 97 20.62 -25.27 -10.35
N CYS A 98 20.21 -24.61 -11.44
CA CYS A 98 18.95 -24.89 -12.11
C CYS A 98 18.91 -26.33 -12.67
N SER A 99 17.74 -26.97 -12.59
CA SER A 99 17.47 -28.19 -13.36
C SER A 99 17.55 -27.90 -14.87
N PRO A 100 17.79 -28.91 -15.73
CA PRO A 100 17.80 -28.70 -17.18
C PRO A 100 16.51 -28.07 -17.72
N GLU A 101 15.35 -28.40 -17.12
CA GLU A 101 14.05 -27.85 -17.50
C GLU A 101 13.91 -26.39 -17.06
N GLU A 102 14.30 -26.06 -15.81
CA GLU A 102 14.31 -24.69 -15.30
C GLU A 102 15.23 -23.81 -16.15
N PHE A 103 16.44 -24.30 -16.46
CA PHE A 103 17.40 -23.58 -17.29
C PHE A 103 16.86 -23.35 -18.71
N ALA A 104 16.29 -24.38 -19.34
CA ALA A 104 15.68 -24.25 -20.67
C ALA A 104 14.50 -23.24 -20.65
N ARG A 105 13.69 -23.25 -19.60
CA ARG A 105 12.60 -22.29 -19.43
C ARG A 105 13.11 -20.86 -19.29
N ILE A 106 14.14 -20.62 -18.48
CA ILE A 106 14.76 -19.29 -18.33
C ILE A 106 15.37 -18.82 -19.65
N GLN A 107 16.04 -19.69 -20.41
CA GLN A 107 16.58 -19.35 -21.73
C GLN A 107 15.49 -18.95 -22.72
N GLN A 108 14.36 -19.68 -22.74
CA GLN A 108 13.21 -19.31 -23.56
C GLN A 108 12.64 -17.95 -23.16
N LEU A 109 12.46 -17.71 -21.87
CA LEU A 109 11.96 -16.43 -21.36
C LEU A 109 12.92 -15.26 -21.69
N ASN A 110 14.23 -15.46 -21.57
CA ASN A 110 15.22 -14.48 -22.01
C ASN A 110 15.09 -14.15 -23.50
N ALA A 111 14.91 -15.16 -24.36
CA ALA A 111 14.72 -14.94 -25.79
C ALA A 111 13.45 -14.15 -26.09
N ASP A 112 12.32 -14.55 -25.51
CA ASP A 112 11.02 -13.90 -25.71
C ASP A 112 11.02 -12.46 -25.20
N TYR A 113 11.62 -12.23 -24.04
CA TYR A 113 11.71 -10.92 -23.41
C TYR A 113 12.59 -9.97 -24.22
N ASN A 114 13.77 -10.42 -24.66
CA ASN A 114 14.64 -9.62 -25.52
C ASN A 114 13.95 -9.30 -26.87
N ALA A 115 13.22 -10.26 -27.46
CA ALA A 115 12.49 -10.03 -28.69
C ALA A 115 11.38 -8.98 -28.53
N ARG A 116 10.70 -8.97 -27.38
CA ARG A 116 9.59 -8.04 -27.09
C ARG A 116 10.07 -6.65 -26.67
N PHE A 117 11.07 -6.55 -25.80
CA PHE A 117 11.44 -5.29 -25.16
C PHE A 117 12.80 -4.72 -25.62
N GLY A 118 13.69 -5.54 -26.18
CA GLY A 118 14.99 -5.09 -26.70
C GLY A 118 16.04 -4.75 -25.62
N PHE A 119 15.86 -5.27 -24.40
CA PHE A 119 16.77 -5.17 -23.28
C PHE A 119 16.62 -6.40 -22.35
N PRO A 120 17.63 -6.72 -21.51
CA PRO A 120 17.59 -7.90 -20.64
C PRO A 120 16.55 -7.77 -19.52
N PHE A 121 15.97 -8.91 -19.10
CA PHE A 121 15.09 -8.94 -17.94
C PHE A 121 15.87 -8.69 -16.66
N ILE A 122 15.43 -7.68 -15.89
CA ILE A 122 16.05 -7.31 -14.62
C ILE A 122 15.10 -7.56 -13.46
N LEU A 123 15.62 -8.25 -12.44
CA LEU A 123 14.96 -8.51 -11.17
C LEU A 123 15.99 -8.47 -10.04
N ALA A 124 15.65 -7.83 -8.93
CA ALA A 124 16.47 -7.90 -7.72
C ALA A 124 16.32 -9.28 -7.07
N VAL A 125 17.21 -10.22 -7.43
CA VAL A 125 17.09 -11.63 -7.01
C VAL A 125 17.23 -11.85 -5.50
N ARG A 126 17.84 -10.92 -4.76
CA ARG A 126 17.85 -10.91 -3.29
C ARG A 126 16.49 -10.57 -2.67
N GLY A 127 15.55 -10.07 -3.49
CA GLY A 127 14.14 -9.89 -3.13
C GLY A 127 13.86 -8.78 -2.12
N PRO A 128 12.60 -8.71 -1.64
CA PRO A 128 12.14 -7.63 -0.77
C PRO A 128 12.76 -7.69 0.63
N ARG A 129 13.14 -8.89 1.10
CA ARG A 129 13.79 -9.14 2.40
C ARG A 129 15.33 -9.13 2.37
N GLY A 130 15.93 -9.17 1.18
CA GLY A 130 17.39 -9.25 1.00
C GLY A 130 18.00 -10.64 1.13
N THR A 131 17.19 -11.68 1.38
CA THR A 131 17.62 -13.07 1.62
C THR A 131 17.56 -13.98 0.39
N GLY A 132 17.05 -13.50 -0.75
CA GLY A 132 16.88 -14.31 -1.97
C GLY A 132 15.43 -14.66 -2.28
N LEU A 133 15.06 -14.54 -3.54
CA LEU A 133 13.87 -15.15 -4.13
C LEU A 133 14.15 -16.61 -4.48
N SER A 134 13.14 -17.46 -4.35
CA SER A 134 13.22 -18.83 -4.88
C SER A 134 13.23 -18.83 -6.42
N ARG A 135 13.78 -19.88 -7.02
CA ARG A 135 13.79 -20.04 -8.48
C ARG A 135 12.39 -19.99 -9.10
N SER A 136 11.39 -20.60 -8.46
CA SER A 136 9.99 -20.54 -8.92
C SER A 136 9.47 -19.09 -8.92
N GLN A 137 9.69 -18.35 -7.83
CA GLN A 137 9.31 -16.92 -7.78
C GLN A 137 9.98 -16.09 -8.88
N ILE A 138 11.25 -16.36 -9.19
CA ILE A 138 11.97 -15.68 -10.28
C ILE A 138 11.33 -16.03 -11.63
N ILE A 139 11.11 -17.31 -11.93
CA ILE A 139 10.52 -17.78 -13.19
C ILE A 139 9.08 -17.25 -13.36
N ASP A 140 8.26 -17.29 -12.31
CA ASP A 140 6.88 -16.81 -12.34
C ASP A 140 6.82 -15.30 -12.54
N THR A 141 7.70 -14.55 -11.87
CA THR A 141 7.81 -13.09 -12.06
C THR A 141 8.25 -12.76 -13.48
N PHE A 142 9.19 -13.52 -14.04
CA PHE A 142 9.67 -13.35 -15.40
C PHE A 142 8.54 -13.62 -16.41
N ALA A 143 7.85 -14.74 -16.28
CA ALA A 143 6.72 -15.08 -17.15
C ALA A 143 5.61 -14.02 -17.08
N ARG A 144 5.23 -13.56 -15.88
CA ARG A 144 4.22 -12.52 -15.69
C ARG A 144 4.61 -11.20 -16.33
N ARG A 145 5.85 -10.73 -16.11
CA ARG A 145 6.32 -9.43 -16.62
C ARG A 145 6.49 -9.42 -18.14
N LEU A 146 6.55 -10.58 -18.78
CA LEU A 146 6.53 -10.66 -20.24
C LEU A 146 5.27 -10.03 -20.83
N ASP A 147 4.15 -10.03 -20.11
CA ASP A 147 2.87 -9.48 -20.59
C ASP A 147 2.73 -7.96 -20.44
N ASN A 148 3.68 -7.30 -19.78
CA ASN A 148 3.63 -5.86 -19.52
C ASN A 148 3.71 -5.01 -20.81
N HIS A 149 3.15 -3.80 -20.72
CA HIS A 149 3.36 -2.77 -21.74
C HIS A 149 4.84 -2.33 -21.74
N PRO A 150 5.51 -2.13 -22.89
CA PRO A 150 6.95 -1.84 -22.95
C PRO A 150 7.40 -0.63 -22.11
N GLY A 151 6.58 0.43 -22.06
CA GLY A 151 6.87 1.61 -21.24
C GLY A 151 6.84 1.32 -19.74
N PHE A 152 5.88 0.49 -19.30
CA PHE A 152 5.76 0.06 -17.91
C PHE A 152 6.91 -0.87 -17.53
N GLU A 153 7.24 -1.82 -18.40
CA GLU A 153 8.29 -2.80 -18.15
C GLU A 153 9.68 -2.15 -18.06
N ARG A 154 9.94 -1.11 -18.86
CA ARG A 154 11.16 -0.31 -18.73
C ARG A 154 11.26 0.34 -17.34
N ALA A 155 10.16 0.92 -16.85
CA ALA A 155 10.14 1.51 -15.51
C ALA A 155 10.33 0.44 -14.42
N GLU A 156 9.75 -0.74 -14.58
CA GLU A 156 9.91 -1.86 -13.65
C GLU A 156 11.34 -2.41 -13.61
N ALA A 157 12.02 -2.46 -14.77
CA ALA A 157 13.43 -2.80 -14.84
C ALA A 157 14.30 -1.79 -14.07
N LEU A 158 14.05 -0.48 -14.22
CA LEU A 158 14.75 0.56 -13.45
C LEU A 158 14.49 0.44 -11.95
N ARG A 159 13.25 0.17 -11.52
CA ARG A 159 12.93 -0.08 -10.10
C ARG A 159 13.67 -1.29 -9.55
N SER A 160 13.77 -2.37 -10.32
CA SER A 160 14.58 -3.54 -9.95
C SER A 160 16.07 -3.19 -9.80
N ILE A 161 16.61 -2.33 -10.68
CA ILE A 161 17.99 -1.82 -10.57
C ILE A 161 18.15 -0.96 -9.30
N HIS A 162 17.18 -0.11 -8.97
CA HIS A 162 17.21 0.68 -7.73
C HIS A 162 17.22 -0.20 -6.48
N ARG A 163 16.49 -1.33 -6.49
CA ARG A 163 16.53 -2.31 -5.41
C ARG A 163 17.89 -3.02 -5.31
N ILE A 164 18.48 -3.41 -6.44
CA ILE A 164 19.84 -3.98 -6.48
C ILE A 164 20.86 -2.97 -5.90
N ALA A 165 20.80 -1.72 -6.35
CA ALA A 165 21.67 -0.66 -5.88
C ALA A 165 21.54 -0.40 -4.36
N GLU A 166 20.31 -0.39 -3.82
CA GLU A 166 20.07 -0.26 -2.37
C GLU A 166 20.77 -1.36 -1.58
N ILE A 167 20.62 -2.61 -2.03
CA ILE A 167 21.22 -3.77 -1.38
C ILE A 167 22.76 -3.70 -1.43
N ARG A 168 23.33 -3.30 -2.58
CA ARG A 168 24.79 -3.12 -2.72
C ARG A 168 25.33 -1.98 -1.88
N LEU A 169 24.56 -0.89 -1.74
CA LEU A 169 24.89 0.19 -0.81
C LEU A 169 24.87 -0.33 0.63
N ALA A 170 23.85 -1.09 1.02
CA ALA A 170 23.78 -1.70 2.34
C ALA A 170 25.03 -2.55 2.63
N ASP A 171 25.45 -3.41 1.70
CA ASP A 171 26.65 -4.25 1.84
C ASP A 171 27.93 -3.40 1.98
N LYS A 172 28.10 -2.33 1.18
CA LYS A 172 29.29 -1.45 1.22
C LYS A 172 29.41 -0.66 2.53
N PHE A 173 28.28 -0.31 3.12
CA PHE A 173 28.22 0.45 4.38
C PHE A 173 28.00 -0.44 5.62
N ASP A 174 27.93 -1.77 5.44
CA ASP A 174 27.56 -2.72 6.48
C ASP A 174 26.28 -2.30 7.23
N ALA A 175 25.31 -1.78 6.47
CA ALA A 175 24.03 -1.33 6.98
C ALA A 175 23.02 -2.46 6.91
N HIS A 176 22.33 -2.72 8.01
CA HIS A 176 21.33 -3.78 8.12
C HIS A 176 20.00 -3.18 8.58
N PRO A 177 18.89 -3.35 7.83
CA PRO A 177 17.57 -2.88 8.24
C PRO A 177 16.99 -3.82 9.31
N VAL A 178 17.58 -3.82 10.51
CA VAL A 178 17.28 -4.80 11.58
C VAL A 178 15.82 -4.73 12.03
N LEU A 179 15.25 -3.54 12.18
CA LEU A 179 13.86 -3.38 12.59
C LEU A 179 12.92 -3.67 11.42
N GLY A 180 13.29 -3.23 10.22
CA GLY A 180 12.58 -3.58 9.00
C GLY A 180 12.51 -5.09 8.75
N ASN A 181 13.59 -5.81 9.03
CA ASN A 181 13.68 -7.27 8.96
C ASN A 181 12.69 -7.95 9.89
N GLU A 182 12.61 -7.49 11.14
CA GLU A 182 11.68 -8.07 12.09
C GLU A 182 10.23 -7.78 11.71
N VAL A 183 9.91 -6.54 11.34
CA VAL A 183 8.58 -6.18 10.87
C VAL A 183 8.18 -7.09 9.72
N TRP A 184 9.08 -7.31 8.76
CA TRP A 184 8.85 -8.24 7.65
C TRP A 184 8.63 -9.68 8.13
N ASP A 185 9.46 -10.18 9.05
CA ASP A 185 9.38 -11.54 9.58
C ASP A 185 8.06 -11.78 10.36
N TRP A 186 7.52 -10.76 11.04
CA TRP A 186 6.18 -10.82 11.66
C TRP A 186 5.07 -10.95 10.63
N HIS A 187 5.12 -10.21 9.52
CA HIS A 187 4.15 -10.35 8.43
C HIS A 187 4.15 -11.76 7.85
N GLU A 188 5.34 -12.30 7.52
CA GLU A 188 5.46 -13.66 7.01
C GLU A 188 4.96 -14.72 7.99
N SER A 189 5.25 -14.56 9.29
CA SER A 189 4.78 -15.51 10.29
C SER A 189 3.27 -15.42 10.49
N LEU A 190 2.67 -14.23 10.43
CA LEU A 190 1.22 -14.07 10.59
C LEU A 190 0.47 -14.59 9.37
N ALA A 191 1.02 -14.39 8.16
CA ALA A 191 0.47 -14.86 6.89
C ALA A 191 0.36 -16.39 6.76
N ARG A 192 0.89 -17.17 7.72
CA ARG A 192 0.69 -18.62 7.81
C ARG A 192 -0.72 -19.01 8.23
N HIS A 193 -1.47 -18.08 8.82
CA HIS A 193 -2.87 -18.26 9.15
C HIS A 193 -3.73 -17.82 7.97
N SER A 194 -4.50 -18.75 7.41
CA SER A 194 -5.42 -18.50 6.31
C SER A 194 -6.66 -19.37 6.45
N ASP A 195 -7.81 -18.87 5.99
CA ASP A 195 -9.09 -19.53 6.05
C ASP A 195 -9.09 -20.82 5.21
N PRO A 196 -9.78 -21.88 5.65
CA PRO A 196 -9.96 -23.09 4.87
C PRO A 196 -10.57 -22.80 3.49
N GLY A 197 -10.15 -23.56 2.48
CA GLY A 197 -10.49 -23.31 1.06
C GLY A 197 -9.55 -22.34 0.37
N TYR A 198 -8.83 -21.49 1.11
CA TYR A 198 -7.79 -20.60 0.60
C TYR A 198 -6.39 -21.11 0.97
N ALA A 199 -6.21 -21.56 2.21
CA ALA A 199 -4.95 -22.06 2.74
C ALA A 199 -4.34 -23.20 1.89
N GLU A 200 -5.17 -24.15 1.44
CA GLU A 200 -4.75 -25.32 0.66
C GLU A 200 -4.24 -24.94 -0.74
N HIS A 201 -4.64 -23.77 -1.24
CA HIS A 201 -4.18 -23.20 -2.51
C HIS A 201 -2.99 -22.25 -2.33
N GLY A 202 -2.44 -22.12 -1.11
CA GLY A 202 -1.38 -21.17 -0.80
C GLY A 202 -1.84 -19.70 -0.82
N GLN A 203 -3.15 -19.47 -0.71
CA GLN A 203 -3.74 -18.14 -0.72
C GLN A 203 -3.91 -17.61 0.71
N LEU A 204 -3.77 -16.30 0.89
CA LEU A 204 -3.96 -15.64 2.18
C LEU A 204 -5.37 -15.04 2.27
N THR A 205 -6.17 -15.51 3.22
CA THR A 205 -7.50 -14.97 3.52
C THR A 205 -7.70 -15.06 5.03
N VAL A 206 -7.98 -13.94 5.69
CA VAL A 206 -8.25 -13.92 7.13
C VAL A 206 -9.48 -13.06 7.36
N THR A 207 -10.65 -13.68 7.51
CA THR A 207 -11.92 -12.97 7.67
C THR A 207 -12.43 -13.00 9.11
N TYR A 208 -13.19 -11.97 9.53
CA TYR A 208 -13.64 -11.79 10.92
C TYR A 208 -14.04 -13.09 11.66
N LEU A 209 -13.41 -13.35 12.81
CA LEU A 209 -13.73 -14.44 13.75
C LEU A 209 -13.75 -15.86 13.18
N THR A 210 -13.09 -16.11 12.05
CA THR A 210 -12.71 -17.47 11.66
C THR A 210 -11.59 -18.00 12.57
N ASP A 211 -11.22 -19.27 12.40
CA ASP A 211 -10.09 -19.86 13.11
C ASP A 211 -8.77 -19.16 12.78
N ALA A 212 -8.56 -18.78 11.52
CA ALA A 212 -7.37 -18.06 11.10
C ALA A 212 -7.32 -16.67 11.74
N HIS A 213 -8.44 -15.95 11.77
CA HIS A 213 -8.54 -14.63 12.39
C HIS A 213 -8.27 -14.66 13.90
N ARG A 214 -8.86 -15.61 14.62
CA ARG A 214 -8.59 -15.82 16.05
C ARG A 214 -7.13 -16.20 16.31
N ALA A 215 -6.53 -17.02 15.44
CA ALA A 215 -5.12 -17.38 15.54
C ALA A 215 -4.20 -16.16 15.32
N CYS A 216 -4.52 -15.29 14.35
CA CYS A 216 -3.83 -14.02 14.15
C CYS A 216 -3.93 -13.13 15.40
N ALA A 217 -5.14 -12.94 15.93
CA ALA A 217 -5.38 -12.13 17.11
C ALA A 217 -4.57 -12.61 18.32
N GLN A 218 -4.58 -13.92 18.56
CA GLN A 218 -3.76 -14.55 19.59
C GLN A 218 -2.28 -14.33 19.34
N ARG A 219 -1.79 -14.52 18.12
CA ARG A 219 -0.37 -14.36 17.78
C ARG A 219 0.11 -12.91 18.02
N ILE A 220 -0.65 -11.92 17.56
CA ILE A 220 -0.37 -10.50 17.79
C ILE A 220 -0.34 -10.21 19.30
N SER A 221 -1.32 -10.74 20.06
CA SER A 221 -1.38 -10.58 21.52
C SER A 221 -0.12 -11.14 22.21
N HIS A 222 0.39 -12.29 21.79
CA HIS A 222 1.65 -12.83 22.32
C HIS A 222 2.84 -11.93 21.98
N TRP A 223 2.96 -11.50 20.72
CA TRP A 223 4.05 -10.61 20.31
C TRP A 223 4.01 -9.25 20.99
N MET A 224 2.84 -8.68 21.28
CA MET A 224 2.73 -7.47 22.10
C MET A 224 3.30 -7.71 23.51
N ARG A 225 3.02 -8.85 24.14
CA ARG A 225 3.66 -9.19 25.43
C ARG A 225 5.18 -9.32 25.30
N ASP A 226 5.66 -9.99 24.26
CA ASP A 226 7.10 -10.15 23.98
C ASP A 226 7.80 -8.81 23.72
N CYS A 227 7.08 -7.85 23.11
CA CYS A 227 7.57 -6.48 22.88
C CYS A 227 7.60 -5.63 24.17
N GLY A 228 7.01 -6.11 25.26
CA GLY A 228 7.07 -5.46 26.57
C GLY A 228 5.99 -4.41 26.83
N PHE A 229 4.83 -4.57 26.19
CA PHE A 229 3.61 -3.84 26.56
C PHE A 229 3.17 -4.23 27.98
N ASP A 230 2.69 -3.25 28.76
CA ASP A 230 2.32 -3.44 30.17
C ASP A 230 0.94 -4.08 30.32
N GLU A 231 0.00 -3.75 29.42
CA GLU A 231 -1.33 -4.35 29.34
C GLU A 231 -1.56 -4.90 27.92
N VAL A 232 -2.09 -6.12 27.82
CA VAL A 232 -2.45 -6.73 26.53
C VAL A 232 -3.74 -7.53 26.65
N GLU A 233 -4.75 -7.16 25.87
CA GLU A 233 -6.06 -7.82 25.82
C GLU A 233 -6.58 -8.03 24.40
N ILE A 234 -7.56 -8.92 24.26
CA ILE A 234 -8.43 -9.01 23.10
C ILE A 234 -9.79 -8.53 23.56
N ASP A 235 -10.30 -7.46 22.96
CA ASP A 235 -11.49 -6.77 23.45
C ASP A 235 -12.82 -7.42 23.01
N ALA A 236 -13.95 -6.84 23.40
CA ALA A 236 -15.27 -7.40 23.15
C ALA A 236 -15.68 -7.48 21.66
N VAL A 237 -14.96 -6.83 20.76
CA VAL A 237 -15.13 -6.97 19.30
C VAL A 237 -13.97 -7.70 18.62
N GLY A 238 -13.00 -8.19 19.40
CA GLY A 238 -11.85 -8.93 18.91
C GLY A 238 -10.66 -8.05 18.52
N ASN A 239 -10.66 -6.75 18.84
CA ASN A 239 -9.46 -5.94 18.62
C ASN A 239 -8.35 -6.45 19.55
N VAL A 240 -7.11 -6.48 19.08
CA VAL A 240 -5.95 -6.77 19.93
C VAL A 240 -5.37 -5.46 20.42
N VAL A 241 -5.44 -5.20 21.72
CA VAL A 241 -5.03 -3.93 22.31
C VAL A 241 -3.80 -4.14 23.17
N GLY A 242 -2.71 -3.45 22.85
CA GLY A 242 -1.51 -3.38 23.66
C GLY A 242 -1.30 -1.96 24.18
N LYS A 243 -1.13 -1.80 25.49
CA LYS A 243 -0.81 -0.50 26.11
C LYS A 243 0.56 -0.50 26.77
N TYR A 244 1.39 0.46 26.36
CA TYR A 244 2.69 0.77 26.95
C TYR A 244 2.56 2.04 27.78
N HIS A 245 2.76 1.93 29.10
CA HIS A 245 2.51 3.00 30.04
C HIS A 245 3.45 4.18 29.85
N ALA A 246 2.96 5.37 30.19
CA ALA A 246 3.78 6.58 30.28
C ALA A 246 4.75 6.51 31.47
N ALA A 247 5.74 7.40 31.48
CA ALA A 247 6.62 7.59 32.63
C ALA A 247 5.87 8.12 33.87
N ALA A 248 4.80 8.89 33.66
CA ALA A 248 3.98 9.47 34.72
C ALA A 248 2.52 8.98 34.64
N SER A 249 1.91 8.72 35.79
CA SER A 249 0.49 8.37 35.88
C SER A 249 -0.41 9.52 35.42
N GLY A 250 -1.51 9.20 34.74
CA GLY A 250 -2.49 10.19 34.29
C GLY A 250 -2.08 10.97 33.03
N ALA A 251 -0.97 10.61 32.39
CA ALA A 251 -0.61 11.15 31.10
C ALA A 251 -1.61 10.72 30.01
N LYS A 252 -1.77 11.56 28.98
CA LYS A 252 -2.56 11.21 27.79
C LYS A 252 -1.93 10.05 27.04
N THR A 253 -2.72 9.42 26.18
CA THR A 253 -2.34 8.28 25.35
C THR A 253 -2.22 8.71 23.88
N LEU A 254 -1.14 8.31 23.22
CA LEU A 254 -1.08 8.30 21.76
C LEU A 254 -1.66 6.97 21.28
N MET A 255 -2.76 7.02 20.54
CA MET A 255 -3.30 5.83 19.88
C MET A 255 -2.64 5.65 18.52
N THR A 256 -2.35 4.41 18.16
CA THR A 256 -1.87 4.01 16.86
C THR A 256 -2.39 2.61 16.57
N GLY A 257 -2.40 2.21 15.31
CA GLY A 257 -2.87 0.89 14.94
C GLY A 257 -3.32 0.84 13.51
N SER A 258 -3.82 -0.33 13.13
CA SER A 258 -4.50 -0.61 11.87
C SER A 258 -5.09 -2.03 11.98
N HIS A 259 -5.50 -2.66 10.89
CA HIS A 259 -6.26 -3.92 10.92
C HIS A 259 -5.41 -5.17 10.64
N TYR A 260 -5.94 -6.36 10.98
CA TYR A 260 -5.25 -7.64 10.75
C TYR A 260 -6.05 -8.67 9.94
N ASP A 261 -7.33 -8.42 9.69
CA ASP A 261 -8.13 -9.10 8.67
C ASP A 261 -7.62 -8.74 7.26
N THR A 262 -8.03 -9.52 6.26
CA THR A 262 -7.65 -9.30 4.87
C THR A 262 -8.84 -9.51 3.95
N VAL A 263 -8.78 -8.94 2.75
CA VAL A 263 -9.56 -9.46 1.62
C VAL A 263 -9.25 -10.93 1.32
N ARG A 264 -10.14 -11.56 0.56
CA ARG A 264 -9.93 -12.91 0.01
C ARG A 264 -8.76 -12.92 -0.97
N ASN A 265 -7.82 -13.83 -0.75
CA ASN A 265 -6.56 -13.93 -1.49
C ASN A 265 -5.80 -12.59 -1.54
N GLY A 266 -5.75 -11.93 -0.39
CA GLY A 266 -5.11 -10.63 -0.21
C GLY A 266 -3.59 -10.69 -0.08
N GLY A 267 -3.02 -9.51 0.16
CA GLY A 267 -1.61 -9.33 0.44
C GLY A 267 -1.26 -9.57 1.91
N LYS A 268 0.04 -9.53 2.22
CA LYS A 268 0.54 -9.80 3.58
C LYS A 268 0.64 -8.55 4.45
N TYR A 269 0.59 -7.35 3.87
CA TYR A 269 1.06 -6.10 4.49
C TYR A 269 -0.04 -5.08 4.74
N ASP A 270 -1.09 -5.13 3.91
CA ASP A 270 -2.34 -4.39 4.11
C ASP A 270 -2.85 -4.51 5.56
N GLY A 271 -3.14 -3.37 6.18
CA GLY A 271 -3.41 -3.21 7.61
C GLY A 271 -2.23 -3.52 8.55
N ARG A 272 -1.68 -4.73 8.46
CA ARG A 272 -0.74 -5.31 9.42
C ARG A 272 0.52 -4.45 9.63
N LEU A 273 0.94 -3.72 8.61
CA LEU A 273 2.07 -2.79 8.71
C LEU A 273 1.84 -1.73 9.80
N GLY A 274 0.62 -1.21 9.92
CA GLY A 274 0.22 -0.22 10.93
C GLY A 274 0.17 -0.76 12.36
N ILE A 275 0.20 -2.08 12.53
CA ILE A 275 0.32 -2.74 13.84
C ILE A 275 1.80 -2.97 14.17
N PHE A 276 2.57 -3.49 13.20
CA PHE A 276 3.93 -3.96 13.45
C PHE A 276 4.98 -2.85 13.52
N VAL A 277 4.81 -1.75 12.79
CA VAL A 277 5.69 -0.58 12.90
C VAL A 277 5.70 0.02 14.31
N PRO A 278 4.55 0.34 14.94
CA PRO A 278 4.56 0.83 16.31
C PRO A 278 4.97 -0.23 17.35
N MET A 279 4.67 -1.52 17.12
CA MET A 279 5.18 -2.60 17.98
C MET A 279 6.71 -2.65 18.02
N ALA A 280 7.38 -2.53 16.88
CA ALA A 280 8.84 -2.45 16.81
C ALA A 280 9.40 -1.27 17.61
N CYS A 281 8.73 -0.11 17.54
CA CYS A 281 9.10 1.07 18.32
C CYS A 281 8.95 0.83 19.83
N VAL A 282 7.82 0.25 20.28
CA VAL A 282 7.59 -0.08 21.70
C VAL A 282 8.63 -1.08 22.19
N ARG A 283 8.97 -2.09 21.38
CA ARG A 283 10.01 -3.06 21.72
C ARG A 283 11.37 -2.39 21.97
N GLU A 284 11.78 -1.45 21.12
CA GLU A 284 13.04 -0.72 21.31
C GLU A 284 13.01 0.22 22.54
N LEU A 285 11.85 0.84 22.83
CA LEU A 285 11.66 1.60 24.06
C LEU A 285 11.79 0.71 25.29
N HIS A 286 11.15 -0.47 25.28
CA HIS A 286 11.22 -1.43 26.36
C HIS A 286 12.64 -1.97 26.56
N ARG A 287 13.31 -2.41 25.48
CA ARG A 287 14.69 -2.91 25.51
C ARG A 287 15.68 -1.87 26.04
N SER A 288 15.44 -0.59 25.78
CA SER A 288 16.27 0.51 26.29
C SER A 288 15.84 1.05 27.65
N GLY A 289 14.81 0.47 28.28
CA GLY A 289 14.30 0.90 29.58
C GLY A 289 13.67 2.30 29.57
N LYS A 290 13.22 2.79 28.41
CA LYS A 290 12.72 4.15 28.22
C LYS A 290 11.19 4.19 28.26
N ARG A 291 10.63 5.13 29.02
CA ARG A 291 9.20 5.48 28.98
C ARG A 291 9.01 6.89 28.40
N MET A 292 7.93 7.08 27.66
CA MET A 292 7.54 8.37 27.08
C MET A 292 6.72 9.20 28.08
N PRO A 293 6.61 10.53 27.93
CA PRO A 293 5.77 11.36 28.80
C PRO A 293 4.26 11.16 28.55
N PHE A 294 3.89 10.29 27.61
CA PHE A 294 2.56 9.84 27.26
C PHE A 294 2.55 8.32 27.10
N ALA A 295 1.38 7.69 27.22
CA ALA A 295 1.24 6.26 26.98
C ALA A 295 1.12 5.99 25.48
N ILE A 296 1.44 4.78 25.03
CA ILE A 296 1.24 4.33 23.65
C ILE A 296 0.25 3.18 23.67
N GLU A 297 -0.86 3.33 22.95
CA GLU A 297 -1.85 2.26 22.75
C GLU A 297 -1.80 1.83 21.28
N VAL A 298 -1.41 0.57 21.05
CA VAL A 298 -1.42 -0.05 19.73
C VAL A 298 -2.65 -0.94 19.62
N VAL A 299 -3.49 -0.67 18.63
CA VAL A 299 -4.71 -1.44 18.35
C VAL A 299 -4.55 -2.19 17.04
N GLY A 300 -4.64 -3.52 17.08
CA GLY A 300 -4.93 -4.34 15.92
C GLY A 300 -6.43 -4.45 15.75
N PHE A 301 -7.02 -3.65 14.84
CA PHE A 301 -8.45 -3.65 14.57
C PHE A 301 -8.89 -4.97 13.95
N ALA A 302 -10.02 -5.48 14.44
CA ALA A 302 -10.46 -6.83 14.13
C ALA A 302 -11.10 -6.98 12.75
N GLU A 303 -11.69 -5.92 12.21
CA GLU A 303 -12.33 -5.94 10.90
C GLU A 303 -12.39 -4.52 10.35
N GLU A 304 -11.61 -4.30 9.30
CA GLU A 304 -11.68 -3.11 8.46
C GLU A 304 -12.43 -3.45 7.17
N GLU A 305 -12.11 -4.57 6.52
CA GLU A 305 -12.39 -4.83 5.11
C GLU A 305 -13.85 -5.18 4.80
N GLY A 306 -14.61 -5.62 5.80
CA GLY A 306 -16.02 -6.01 5.66
C GLY A 306 -16.26 -7.26 4.81
N GLN A 307 -15.36 -8.25 4.86
CA GLN A 307 -15.37 -9.39 3.94
C GLN A 307 -16.36 -10.49 4.33
N ARG A 308 -16.47 -10.76 5.63
CA ARG A 308 -17.39 -11.80 6.14
C ARG A 308 -18.80 -11.26 6.33
N TYR A 309 -18.88 -10.05 6.88
CA TYR A 309 -20.12 -9.32 7.14
C TYR A 309 -19.99 -7.92 6.55
N LYS A 310 -21.11 -7.31 6.14
CA LYS A 310 -21.13 -5.92 5.65
C LYS A 310 -21.07 -4.94 6.82
N ALA A 311 -19.98 -5.00 7.56
CA ALA A 311 -19.70 -4.31 8.81
C ALA A 311 -18.26 -3.74 8.80
N THR A 312 -17.89 -3.07 7.71
CA THR A 312 -16.61 -2.34 7.56
C THR A 312 -16.40 -1.39 8.75
N PHE A 313 -15.17 -1.34 9.26
CA PHE A 313 -14.76 -0.55 10.43
C PHE A 313 -15.49 -0.93 11.73
N LEU A 314 -15.85 -2.20 11.91
CA LEU A 314 -16.52 -2.66 13.13
C LEU A 314 -15.65 -2.42 14.36
N GLY A 315 -14.35 -2.72 14.26
CA GLY A 315 -13.39 -2.61 15.34
C GLY A 315 -13.21 -1.17 15.82
N SER A 316 -12.84 -0.27 14.91
CA SER A 316 -12.66 1.16 15.18
C SER A 316 -13.97 1.87 15.50
N GLY A 317 -15.07 1.47 14.85
CA GLY A 317 -16.42 1.95 15.15
C GLY A 317 -16.82 1.70 16.61
N ALA A 318 -16.47 0.55 17.18
CA ALA A 318 -16.73 0.28 18.60
C ALA A 318 -15.97 1.23 19.53
N LEU A 319 -14.73 1.59 19.19
CA LEU A 319 -13.92 2.51 20.02
C LEU A 319 -14.48 3.93 20.07
N ILE A 320 -15.23 4.37 19.06
CA ILE A 320 -15.88 5.69 19.06
C ILE A 320 -17.35 5.63 19.51
N GLY A 321 -17.86 4.44 19.86
CA GLY A 321 -19.26 4.23 20.27
C GLY A 321 -20.24 4.10 19.09
N HIS A 322 -19.75 3.88 17.87
CA HIS A 322 -20.53 3.76 16.64
C HIS A 322 -20.72 2.30 16.17
N PHE A 323 -20.54 1.31 17.06
CA PHE A 323 -20.91 -0.07 16.75
C PHE A 323 -22.41 -0.16 16.44
N ASN A 324 -22.78 -0.69 15.27
CA ASN A 324 -24.18 -0.80 14.87
C ASN A 324 -24.77 -2.15 15.33
N PRO A 325 -25.74 -2.17 16.28
CA PRO A 325 -26.31 -3.42 16.78
C PRO A 325 -27.03 -4.25 15.71
N ALA A 326 -27.49 -3.63 14.61
CA ALA A 326 -28.13 -4.36 13.52
C ALA A 326 -27.18 -5.31 12.78
N TRP A 327 -25.86 -5.11 12.90
CA TRP A 327 -24.86 -6.03 12.34
C TRP A 327 -24.92 -7.41 12.98
N LEU A 328 -25.35 -7.53 14.24
CA LEU A 328 -25.44 -8.79 14.97
C LEU A 328 -26.36 -9.82 14.28
N GLU A 329 -27.35 -9.34 13.52
CA GLU A 329 -28.33 -10.18 12.81
C GLU A 329 -27.92 -10.47 11.36
N GLN A 330 -26.84 -9.86 10.85
CA GLN A 330 -26.31 -10.19 9.52
C GLN A 330 -25.75 -11.61 9.51
N GLN A 331 -25.99 -12.32 8.41
CA GLN A 331 -25.49 -13.66 8.16
C GLN A 331 -24.33 -13.62 7.16
N ASP A 332 -23.34 -14.48 7.36
CA ASP A 332 -22.33 -14.76 6.35
C ASP A 332 -22.87 -15.70 5.25
N ALA A 333 -22.00 -16.11 4.32
CA ALA A 333 -22.37 -16.97 3.21
C ALA A 333 -22.88 -18.37 3.64
N ASP A 334 -22.52 -18.82 4.84
CA ASP A 334 -22.90 -20.12 5.40
C ASP A 334 -24.10 -20.01 6.35
N GLY A 335 -24.68 -18.81 6.48
CA GLY A 335 -25.85 -18.55 7.34
C GLY A 335 -25.50 -18.30 8.81
N VAL A 336 -24.21 -18.16 9.17
CA VAL A 336 -23.79 -17.90 10.56
C VAL A 336 -23.95 -16.41 10.84
N THR A 337 -24.73 -16.08 11.87
CA THR A 337 -24.92 -14.68 12.27
C THR A 337 -23.65 -14.12 12.92
N LEU A 338 -23.43 -12.80 12.78
CA LEU A 338 -22.32 -12.13 13.46
C LEU A 338 -22.39 -12.34 14.98
N ARG A 339 -23.60 -12.33 15.56
CA ARG A 339 -23.82 -12.71 16.97
C ARG A 339 -23.27 -14.10 17.30
N ALA A 340 -23.64 -15.11 16.51
CA ALA A 340 -23.19 -16.48 16.74
C ALA A 340 -21.67 -16.61 16.57
N ALA A 341 -21.06 -15.89 15.63
CA ALA A 341 -19.62 -15.84 15.46
C ALA A 341 -18.91 -15.22 16.68
N MET A 342 -19.41 -14.09 17.19
CA MET A 342 -18.87 -13.44 18.40
C MET A 342 -18.99 -14.33 19.64
N GLU A 343 -20.16 -14.92 19.87
CA GLU A 343 -20.42 -15.84 20.99
C GLU A 343 -19.55 -17.11 20.87
N GLY A 344 -19.42 -17.67 19.66
CA GLY A 344 -18.55 -18.83 19.39
C GLY A 344 -17.06 -18.52 19.52
N ALA A 345 -16.66 -17.25 19.38
CA ALA A 345 -15.32 -16.76 19.69
C ALA A 345 -15.10 -16.47 21.18
N GLY A 346 -16.16 -16.54 22.00
CA GLY A 346 -16.11 -16.23 23.43
C GLY A 346 -16.12 -14.73 23.75
N LEU A 347 -16.51 -13.88 22.79
CA LEU A 347 -16.57 -12.44 22.97
C LEU A 347 -17.87 -12.03 23.67
N CYS A 348 -17.77 -11.15 24.67
CA CYS A 348 -18.92 -10.66 25.42
C CYS A 348 -19.56 -9.45 24.73
N ILE A 349 -20.62 -9.68 23.95
CA ILE A 349 -21.33 -8.61 23.20
C ILE A 349 -21.83 -7.48 24.14
N ALA A 350 -22.22 -7.82 25.38
CA ALA A 350 -22.68 -6.83 26.35
C ALA A 350 -21.58 -5.86 26.82
N ASP A 351 -20.30 -6.20 26.57
CA ASP A 351 -19.15 -5.35 26.92
C ASP A 351 -18.75 -4.39 25.81
N ILE A 352 -19.32 -4.50 24.59
CA ILE A 352 -19.01 -3.59 23.46
C ILE A 352 -19.15 -2.10 23.84
N PRO A 353 -20.21 -1.64 24.53
CA PRO A 353 -20.32 -0.23 24.91
C PRO A 353 -19.20 0.26 25.83
N LYS A 354 -18.53 -0.65 26.57
CA LYS A 354 -17.40 -0.31 27.45
C LYS A 354 -16.12 0.00 26.68
N LEU A 355 -16.06 -0.35 25.40
CA LEU A 355 -14.90 -0.10 24.54
C LEU A 355 -14.77 1.37 24.13
N GLN A 356 -15.85 2.15 24.23
CA GLN A 356 -15.84 3.54 23.84
C GLN A 356 -14.75 4.32 24.57
N ARG A 357 -13.86 4.96 23.81
CA ARG A 357 -12.77 5.78 24.32
C ARG A 357 -13.27 7.18 24.65
N ASP A 358 -12.73 7.76 25.73
CA ASP A 358 -12.85 9.19 26.02
C ASP A 358 -11.77 9.95 25.24
N PRO A 359 -12.11 10.73 24.18
CA PRO A 359 -11.11 11.44 23.37
C PRO A 359 -10.26 12.42 24.18
N ALA A 360 -10.74 12.91 25.33
CA ALA A 360 -9.98 13.82 26.18
C ALA A 360 -8.70 13.17 26.75
N GLN A 361 -8.68 11.84 26.89
CA GLN A 361 -7.52 11.07 27.35
C GLN A 361 -6.48 10.81 26.25
N TYR A 362 -6.77 11.17 25.00
CA TYR A 362 -5.89 10.88 23.86
C TYR A 362 -5.25 12.14 23.27
N LEU A 363 -4.05 11.98 22.72
CA LEU A 363 -3.34 13.01 21.96
C LEU A 363 -3.80 13.05 20.49
N GLY A 364 -4.33 11.93 20.00
CA GLY A 364 -4.74 11.69 18.63
C GLY A 364 -4.50 10.25 18.22
N PHE A 365 -4.78 9.98 16.95
CA PHE A 365 -4.55 8.70 16.29
C PHE A 365 -3.53 8.86 15.16
N ILE A 366 -2.50 8.03 15.10
CA ILE A 366 -1.62 7.97 13.92
C ILE A 366 -1.56 6.56 13.37
N GLU A 367 -1.54 6.44 12.05
CA GLU A 367 -1.56 5.13 11.38
C GLU A 367 -0.50 5.09 10.28
N VAL A 368 0.20 3.96 10.20
CA VAL A 368 1.15 3.67 9.13
C VAL A 368 0.51 2.63 8.24
N HIS A 369 0.58 2.82 6.93
CA HIS A 369 -0.06 1.91 6.00
C HIS A 369 0.75 1.80 4.72
N ILE A 370 0.60 0.72 3.96
CA ILE A 370 1.07 0.74 2.56
C ILE A 370 0.22 1.71 1.73
N GLU A 371 0.79 2.30 0.69
CA GLU A 371 0.05 3.24 -0.17
C GLU A 371 -1.17 2.62 -0.86
N GLN A 372 -1.08 1.33 -1.20
CA GLN A 372 -2.04 0.60 -2.06
C GLN A 372 -2.18 1.21 -3.47
N GLY A 373 -1.20 2.02 -3.88
CA GLY A 373 -1.17 2.73 -5.15
C GLY A 373 0.25 2.90 -5.69
N PRO A 374 0.38 3.33 -6.95
CA PRO A 374 1.66 3.36 -7.64
C PRO A 374 2.49 4.62 -7.37
N VAL A 375 1.97 5.66 -6.71
CA VAL A 375 2.53 7.01 -6.73
C VAL A 375 3.93 7.06 -6.12
N LEU A 376 4.14 6.51 -4.92
CA LEU A 376 5.45 6.48 -4.26
C LEU A 376 6.44 5.62 -5.04
N SER A 377 5.97 4.52 -5.63
CA SER A 377 6.75 3.65 -6.51
C SER A 377 7.19 4.38 -7.78
N GLU A 378 6.27 5.15 -8.38
CA GLU A 378 6.51 5.97 -9.55
C GLU A 378 7.38 7.18 -9.26
N LEU A 379 7.51 7.63 -8.01
CA LEU A 379 8.36 8.75 -7.59
C LEU A 379 9.72 8.33 -6.99
N ASP A 380 10.00 7.04 -6.88
CA ASP A 380 11.16 6.49 -6.14
C ASP A 380 11.23 6.98 -4.68
N LEU A 381 10.08 7.24 -4.06
CA LEU A 381 9.98 7.67 -2.67
C LEU A 381 9.54 6.48 -1.81
N PRO A 382 10.17 6.23 -0.66
CA PRO A 382 9.77 5.14 0.23
C PRO A 382 8.60 5.50 1.15
N LEU A 383 8.39 6.79 1.42
CA LEU A 383 7.40 7.29 2.38
C LEU A 383 6.58 8.44 1.79
N GLY A 384 5.28 8.46 2.11
CA GLY A 384 4.34 9.53 1.73
C GLY A 384 3.59 10.07 2.95
N VAL A 385 3.48 11.39 3.07
CA VAL A 385 2.70 12.01 4.15
C VAL A 385 1.26 12.19 3.69
N VAL A 386 0.33 11.53 4.38
CA VAL A 386 -1.08 11.57 3.98
C VAL A 386 -1.69 12.93 4.28
N THR A 387 -2.44 13.50 3.33
CA THR A 387 -3.15 14.78 3.48
C THR A 387 -4.57 14.62 3.95
N SER A 388 -5.24 13.61 3.44
CA SER A 388 -6.63 13.28 3.76
C SER A 388 -6.90 11.85 3.35
N ILE A 389 -7.85 11.20 4.01
CA ILE A 389 -8.51 10.03 3.45
C ILE A 389 -9.73 10.54 2.69
N ASN A 390 -9.80 10.20 1.39
CA ASN A 390 -10.81 10.77 0.52
C ASN A 390 -12.22 10.38 0.97
N GLY A 391 -13.08 11.39 1.08
CA GLY A 391 -14.52 11.19 1.21
C GLY A 391 -15.08 10.69 -0.12
N GLY A 392 -16.19 9.96 -0.07
CA GLY A 392 -16.76 9.32 -1.25
C GLY A 392 -18.27 9.43 -1.31
N VAL A 393 -18.81 9.52 -2.51
CA VAL A 393 -20.23 9.32 -2.79
C VAL A 393 -20.38 8.35 -3.94
N ARG A 394 -21.28 7.37 -3.76
CA ARG A 394 -21.57 6.36 -4.77
C ARG A 394 -23.03 6.40 -5.19
N TYR A 395 -23.25 6.18 -6.47
CA TYR A 395 -24.59 6.07 -7.04
C TYR A 395 -24.74 4.78 -7.84
N VAL A 396 -25.95 4.21 -7.79
CA VAL A 396 -26.41 3.19 -8.72
C VAL A 396 -27.45 3.82 -9.64
N GLY A 397 -27.21 3.73 -10.95
CA GLY A 397 -27.99 4.43 -11.96
C GLY A 397 -28.54 3.51 -13.05
N GLU A 398 -29.65 3.94 -13.63
CA GLU A 398 -30.22 3.34 -14.82
C GLU A 398 -30.68 4.45 -15.78
N MET A 399 -30.08 4.50 -16.97
CA MET A 399 -30.51 5.34 -18.07
C MET A 399 -31.55 4.59 -18.92
N LEU A 400 -32.64 5.26 -19.25
CA LEU A 400 -33.80 4.74 -19.95
C LEU A 400 -34.01 5.51 -21.25
N GLY A 401 -33.99 4.79 -22.35
CA GLY A 401 -34.22 5.28 -23.70
C GLY A 401 -35.33 4.51 -24.38
N MET A 402 -35.12 4.15 -25.64
CA MET A 402 -36.08 3.37 -26.42
C MET A 402 -35.35 2.35 -27.28
N ALA A 403 -35.66 1.07 -27.08
CA ALA A 403 -35.12 0.02 -27.92
C ALA A 403 -35.73 0.12 -29.33
N SER A 404 -34.89 0.11 -30.35
CA SER A 404 -35.33 0.18 -31.75
C SER A 404 -34.35 -0.52 -32.68
N HIS A 405 -34.76 -0.81 -33.91
CA HIS A 405 -33.90 -1.53 -34.86
C HIS A 405 -32.74 -0.66 -35.34
N ALA A 406 -31.50 -1.16 -35.22
CA ALA A 406 -30.28 -0.38 -35.46
C ALA A 406 -30.07 0.01 -36.92
N GLY A 407 -30.64 -0.73 -37.88
CA GLY A 407 -30.50 -0.42 -39.31
C GLY A 407 -31.57 0.52 -39.87
N THR A 408 -32.76 0.56 -39.26
CA THR A 408 -33.93 1.25 -39.84
C THR A 408 -34.34 2.48 -39.04
N THR A 409 -33.82 2.66 -37.82
CA THR A 409 -34.06 3.88 -37.03
C THR A 409 -33.05 4.97 -37.42
N PRO A 410 -33.49 6.10 -38.00
CA PRO A 410 -32.62 7.23 -38.32
C PRO A 410 -31.92 7.80 -37.07
N MET A 411 -30.71 8.34 -37.24
CA MET A 411 -29.88 8.80 -36.12
C MET A 411 -30.52 9.92 -35.30
N ASP A 412 -31.24 10.84 -35.93
CA ASP A 412 -31.95 11.97 -35.30
C ASP A 412 -33.19 11.55 -34.48
N ARG A 413 -33.58 10.25 -34.55
CA ARG A 413 -34.76 9.69 -33.87
C ARG A 413 -34.42 8.73 -32.74
N ARG A 414 -33.14 8.43 -32.52
CA ARG A 414 -32.72 7.48 -31.49
C ARG A 414 -32.79 8.09 -30.10
N ARG A 415 -33.23 7.28 -29.15
CA ARG A 415 -33.10 7.52 -27.70
C ARG A 415 -32.20 6.43 -27.14
N ASP A 416 -30.93 6.52 -27.47
CA ASP A 416 -29.92 5.51 -27.15
C ASP A 416 -29.40 5.72 -25.73
N ALA A 417 -29.76 4.81 -24.82
CA ALA A 417 -29.38 4.88 -23.42
C ALA A 417 -27.88 4.65 -23.22
N ALA A 418 -27.25 3.74 -23.97
CA ALA A 418 -25.84 3.43 -23.82
C ALA A 418 -24.97 4.60 -24.30
N ALA A 419 -25.34 5.25 -25.40
CA ALA A 419 -24.65 6.45 -25.88
C ALA A 419 -24.80 7.64 -24.90
N GLY A 420 -25.93 7.73 -24.19
CA GLY A 420 -26.10 8.70 -23.10
C GLY A 420 -25.14 8.46 -21.93
N VAL A 421 -25.01 7.21 -21.48
CA VAL A 421 -24.10 6.86 -20.39
C VAL A 421 -22.62 6.98 -20.83
N ALA A 422 -22.29 6.66 -22.08
CA ALA A 422 -20.93 6.85 -22.60
C ALA A 422 -20.49 8.33 -22.54
N GLU A 423 -21.40 9.26 -22.84
CA GLU A 423 -21.12 10.69 -22.70
C GLU A 423 -20.94 11.12 -21.25
N LEU A 424 -21.74 10.57 -20.33
CA LEU A 424 -21.59 10.81 -18.90
C LEU A 424 -20.23 10.32 -18.40
N LEU A 425 -19.81 9.12 -18.80
CA LEU A 425 -18.54 8.51 -18.41
C LEU A 425 -17.35 9.39 -18.82
N LEU A 426 -17.33 9.88 -20.05
CA LEU A 426 -16.28 10.79 -20.53
C LEU A 426 -16.27 12.11 -19.76
N TYR A 427 -17.45 12.62 -19.39
CA TYR A 427 -17.53 13.83 -18.57
C TYR A 427 -17.02 13.60 -17.14
N VAL A 428 -17.34 12.48 -16.51
CA VAL A 428 -16.86 12.14 -15.16
C VAL A 428 -15.33 12.13 -15.12
N GLU A 429 -14.70 11.47 -16.09
CA GLU A 429 -13.24 11.46 -16.24
C GLU A 429 -12.67 12.88 -16.42
N GLN A 430 -13.24 13.65 -17.35
CA GLN A 430 -12.82 15.02 -17.62
C GLN A 430 -12.94 15.92 -16.39
N ARG A 431 -14.07 15.86 -15.68
CA ARG A 431 -14.38 16.75 -14.56
C ARG A 431 -13.55 16.43 -13.32
N ALA A 432 -13.28 15.14 -13.05
CA ALA A 432 -12.41 14.73 -11.96
C ALA A 432 -10.95 15.16 -12.21
N ALA A 433 -10.44 14.97 -13.43
CA ALA A 433 -9.06 15.35 -13.79
C ALA A 433 -8.77 16.86 -13.68
N GLN A 434 -9.80 17.71 -13.63
CA GLN A 434 -9.68 19.17 -13.47
C GLN A 434 -9.74 19.62 -12.01
N ASP A 435 -9.95 18.71 -11.06
CA ASP A 435 -10.31 19.02 -9.67
C ASP A 435 -9.29 18.46 -8.68
N GLY A 436 -8.02 18.80 -8.90
CA GLY A 436 -6.91 18.42 -8.04
C GLY A 436 -6.84 16.90 -7.83
N ASP A 437 -6.89 16.47 -6.57
CA ASP A 437 -6.81 15.06 -6.19
C ASP A 437 -8.16 14.33 -6.18
N SER A 438 -9.17 14.86 -6.86
CA SER A 438 -10.46 14.18 -7.00
C SER A 438 -10.37 13.05 -8.01
N VAL A 439 -11.11 11.98 -7.76
CA VAL A 439 -11.22 10.84 -8.68
C VAL A 439 -12.69 10.54 -8.95
N GLY A 440 -13.00 10.16 -10.18
CA GLY A 440 -14.34 9.78 -10.62
C GLY A 440 -14.27 8.52 -11.46
N THR A 441 -15.15 7.56 -11.17
CA THR A 441 -15.14 6.27 -11.87
C THR A 441 -16.56 5.78 -12.15
N VAL A 442 -16.78 5.29 -13.37
CA VAL A 442 -17.93 4.47 -13.74
C VAL A 442 -17.46 3.02 -13.78
N GLY A 443 -17.58 2.31 -12.66
CA GLY A 443 -17.03 0.96 -12.51
C GLY A 443 -17.91 -0.14 -13.10
N VAL A 444 -19.21 0.12 -13.26
CA VAL A 444 -20.17 -0.80 -13.86
C VAL A 444 -20.82 -0.11 -15.05
N LEU A 445 -20.87 -0.80 -16.19
CA LEU A 445 -21.61 -0.41 -17.38
C LEU A 445 -22.25 -1.65 -18.00
N ASN A 446 -23.58 -1.74 -17.96
CA ASN A 446 -24.32 -2.91 -18.41
C ASN A 446 -25.50 -2.51 -19.30
N VAL A 447 -25.68 -3.19 -20.43
CA VAL A 447 -26.87 -3.09 -21.29
C VAL A 447 -27.63 -4.40 -21.16
N PRO A 448 -28.64 -4.47 -20.28
CA PRO A 448 -29.33 -5.73 -20.02
C PRO A 448 -30.00 -6.26 -21.29
N SER A 449 -29.71 -7.53 -21.63
CA SER A 449 -30.22 -8.19 -22.84
C SER A 449 -29.87 -7.44 -24.14
N GLY A 450 -28.71 -6.77 -24.19
CA GLY A 450 -28.23 -6.07 -25.37
C GLY A 450 -28.11 -7.00 -26.59
N SER A 451 -28.38 -6.45 -27.78
CA SER A 451 -28.24 -7.14 -29.07
C SER A 451 -27.53 -6.23 -30.07
N ILE A 452 -26.67 -6.81 -30.92
CA ILE A 452 -25.84 -6.09 -31.91
C ILE A 452 -26.70 -5.20 -32.83
N ASN A 453 -27.92 -5.63 -33.16
CA ASN A 453 -28.82 -4.97 -34.10
C ASN A 453 -29.94 -4.15 -33.44
N VAL A 454 -29.84 -3.86 -32.13
CA VAL A 454 -30.85 -3.11 -31.38
C VAL A 454 -30.19 -1.90 -30.71
N VAL A 455 -30.74 -0.70 -30.96
CA VAL A 455 -30.39 0.52 -30.22
C VAL A 455 -30.69 0.28 -28.73
N PRO A 456 -29.73 0.47 -27.81
CA PRO A 456 -29.96 0.22 -26.38
C PRO A 456 -31.08 1.10 -25.80
N GLY A 457 -32.18 0.47 -25.41
CA GLY A 457 -33.27 1.13 -24.69
C GLY A 457 -33.00 1.35 -23.21
N ARG A 458 -31.93 0.75 -22.67
CA ARG A 458 -31.59 0.81 -21.25
C ARG A 458 -30.10 0.58 -21.03
N CYS A 459 -29.53 1.27 -20.06
CA CYS A 459 -28.16 1.06 -19.62
C CYS A 459 -28.03 1.30 -18.11
N GLN A 460 -27.56 0.29 -17.38
CA GLN A 460 -27.28 0.35 -15.95
C GLN A 460 -25.82 0.76 -15.74
N PHE A 461 -25.58 1.61 -14.75
CA PHE A 461 -24.25 2.13 -14.46
C PHE A 461 -24.06 2.43 -12.98
N THR A 462 -22.81 2.63 -12.56
CA THR A 462 -22.47 3.16 -11.23
C THR A 462 -21.64 4.43 -11.35
N LEU A 463 -21.66 5.24 -10.31
CA LEU A 463 -20.72 6.36 -10.11
C LEU A 463 -20.02 6.15 -8.77
N ASP A 464 -18.70 6.29 -8.74
CA ASP A 464 -17.88 6.41 -7.53
C ASP A 464 -17.07 7.71 -7.66
N LEU A 465 -17.41 8.70 -6.84
CA LEU A 465 -16.82 10.03 -6.86
C LEU A 465 -16.16 10.29 -5.52
N ARG A 466 -14.86 10.57 -5.52
CA ARG A 466 -14.08 10.78 -4.29
C ARG A 466 -13.26 12.05 -4.36
N ALA A 467 -13.06 12.69 -3.21
CA ALA A 467 -12.26 13.91 -3.08
C ALA A 467 -11.67 14.04 -1.67
N PRO A 468 -10.58 14.81 -1.49
CA PRO A 468 -9.89 14.94 -0.21
C PRO A 468 -10.64 15.76 0.84
N ASN A 469 -11.70 16.48 0.46
CA ASN A 469 -12.59 17.15 1.40
C ASN A 469 -14.05 17.12 0.91
N ASP A 470 -14.99 17.28 1.85
CA ASP A 470 -16.42 17.15 1.58
C ASP A 470 -16.95 18.20 0.58
N ALA A 471 -16.50 19.45 0.69
CA ALA A 471 -16.96 20.52 -0.20
C ALA A 471 -16.56 20.24 -1.66
N GLN A 472 -15.34 19.74 -1.88
CA GLN A 472 -14.84 19.35 -3.19
C GLN A 472 -15.58 18.12 -3.74
N ARG A 473 -15.81 17.08 -2.90
CA ARG A 473 -16.62 15.91 -3.27
C ARG A 473 -18.02 16.33 -3.71
N ASP A 474 -18.65 17.21 -2.94
CA ASP A 474 -20.01 17.65 -3.18
C ASP A 474 -20.11 18.52 -4.44
N ALA A 475 -19.11 19.36 -4.72
CA ALA A 475 -19.03 20.10 -5.99
C ALA A 475 -18.87 19.16 -7.20
N LEU A 476 -17.95 18.19 -7.12
CA LEU A 476 -17.77 17.16 -8.16
C LEU A 476 -19.07 16.39 -8.42
N SER A 477 -19.73 15.94 -7.35
CA SER A 477 -21.01 15.25 -7.42
C SER A 477 -22.08 16.12 -8.08
N GLN A 478 -22.24 17.37 -7.64
CA GLN A 478 -23.22 18.30 -8.21
C GLN A 478 -23.01 18.53 -9.70
N ASP A 479 -21.76 18.72 -10.14
CA ASP A 479 -21.42 18.93 -11.55
C ASP A 479 -21.73 17.67 -12.40
N VAL A 480 -21.37 16.49 -11.91
CA VAL A 480 -21.68 15.20 -12.58
C VAL A 480 -23.19 14.97 -12.67
N LEU A 481 -23.94 15.26 -11.61
CA LEU A 481 -25.40 15.11 -11.60
C LEU A 481 -26.09 16.13 -12.53
N ALA A 482 -25.58 17.36 -12.58
CA ALA A 482 -26.06 18.38 -13.51
C ALA A 482 -25.80 17.96 -14.96
N GLN A 483 -24.63 17.40 -15.26
CA GLN A 483 -24.33 16.90 -16.59
C GLN A 483 -25.20 15.69 -16.97
N LEU A 484 -25.44 14.76 -16.05
CA LEU A 484 -26.37 13.63 -16.27
C LEU A 484 -27.76 14.15 -16.69
N ALA A 485 -28.29 15.15 -15.98
CA ALA A 485 -29.56 15.77 -16.31
C ALA A 485 -29.54 16.45 -17.69
N ALA A 486 -28.47 17.19 -18.02
CA ALA A 486 -28.31 17.86 -19.31
C ALA A 486 -28.23 16.87 -20.49
N ILE A 487 -27.49 15.77 -20.32
CA ILE A 487 -27.40 14.69 -21.32
C ILE A 487 -28.78 14.06 -21.54
N ALA A 488 -29.48 13.73 -20.45
CA ALA A 488 -30.79 13.10 -20.53
C ALA A 488 -31.80 14.01 -21.28
N ALA A 489 -31.84 15.30 -20.93
CA ALA A 489 -32.71 16.27 -21.60
C ALA A 489 -32.39 16.42 -23.10
N ARG A 490 -31.11 16.60 -23.45
CA ARG A 490 -30.69 16.79 -24.85
C ARG A 490 -30.92 15.56 -25.72
N ARG A 491 -30.81 14.35 -25.16
CA ARG A 491 -30.98 13.07 -25.88
C ARG A 491 -32.39 12.50 -25.79
N GLY A 492 -33.31 13.14 -25.06
CA GLY A 492 -34.66 12.64 -24.83
C GLY A 492 -34.69 11.32 -24.06
N LEU A 493 -33.79 11.15 -23.11
CA LEU A 493 -33.68 10.01 -22.21
C LEU A 493 -34.29 10.33 -20.84
N HIS A 494 -34.56 9.30 -20.06
CA HIS A 494 -34.89 9.40 -18.63
C HIS A 494 -33.85 8.65 -17.82
N TYR A 495 -33.71 8.96 -16.53
CA TYR A 495 -32.82 8.19 -15.66
C TYR A 495 -33.43 7.98 -14.28
N ARG A 496 -32.97 6.91 -13.62
CA ARG A 496 -33.13 6.67 -12.18
C ARG A 496 -31.74 6.68 -11.57
N LEU A 497 -31.62 7.25 -10.40
CA LEU A 497 -30.36 7.31 -9.67
C LEU A 497 -30.64 7.20 -8.17
N GLU A 498 -29.92 6.29 -7.51
CA GLU A 498 -29.97 6.07 -6.07
C GLU A 498 -28.59 6.36 -5.48
N GLU A 499 -28.51 7.21 -4.46
CA GLU A 499 -27.30 7.36 -3.66
C GLU A 499 -27.17 6.15 -2.74
N SER A 500 -26.20 5.28 -3.04
CA SER A 500 -26.02 4.03 -2.31
C SER A 500 -25.07 4.16 -1.12
N MET A 501 -24.21 5.18 -1.13
CA MET A 501 -23.23 5.44 -0.08
C MET A 501 -22.82 6.90 -0.09
N ARG A 502 -22.64 7.47 1.11
CA ARG A 502 -21.90 8.70 1.34
C ARG A 502 -21.02 8.55 2.57
N ALA A 503 -19.75 8.89 2.42
CA ALA A 503 -18.79 8.95 3.52
C ALA A 503 -18.06 10.29 3.51
N ALA A 504 -17.94 10.89 4.70
CA ALA A 504 -17.17 12.11 4.90
C ALA A 504 -15.68 11.85 4.63
N ALA A 505 -14.99 12.86 4.14
CA ALA A 505 -13.52 12.84 4.11
C ALA A 505 -12.96 12.88 5.53
N ALA A 506 -11.75 12.33 5.71
CA ALA A 506 -11.03 12.42 6.97
C ALA A 506 -9.67 13.12 6.75
N PRO A 507 -9.63 14.47 6.75
CA PRO A 507 -8.39 15.22 6.64
C PRO A 507 -7.41 14.89 7.77
N SER A 508 -6.13 14.81 7.43
CA SER A 508 -5.07 14.73 8.44
C SER A 508 -4.99 16.04 9.22
N ALA A 509 -4.92 15.95 10.54
CA ALA A 509 -4.72 17.08 11.41
C ALA A 509 -3.36 17.71 11.15
N ILE A 510 -3.34 19.00 10.78
CA ILE A 510 -2.13 19.73 10.37
C ILE A 510 -0.95 19.55 11.34
N PRO A 511 -1.11 19.63 12.68
CA PRO A 511 0.03 19.41 13.58
C PRO A 511 0.64 18.01 13.47
N TRP A 512 -0.18 16.98 13.28
CA TRP A 512 0.28 15.59 13.12
C TRP A 512 0.91 15.36 11.75
N GLN A 513 0.32 15.91 10.69
CA GLN A 513 0.93 15.91 9.37
C GLN A 513 2.34 16.52 9.40
N GLN A 514 2.50 17.69 10.03
CA GLN A 514 3.81 18.34 10.15
C GLN A 514 4.83 17.52 10.96
N ARG A 515 4.39 16.70 11.94
CA ARG A 515 5.28 15.76 12.65
C ARG A 515 5.80 14.70 11.69
N TRP A 516 4.94 14.14 10.83
CA TRP A 516 5.35 13.21 9.78
C TRP A 516 6.31 13.85 8.79
N GLU A 517 6.04 15.06 8.33
CA GLU A 517 6.93 15.78 7.40
C GLU A 517 8.33 15.97 7.98
N ARG A 518 8.42 16.39 9.24
CA ARG A 518 9.70 16.53 9.93
C ARG A 518 10.41 15.18 10.12
N ALA A 519 9.65 14.11 10.37
CA ALA A 519 10.20 12.76 10.50
C ALA A 519 10.79 12.25 9.17
N VAL A 520 10.06 12.39 8.06
CA VAL A 520 10.53 12.03 6.72
C VAL A 520 11.75 12.88 6.32
N ALA A 521 11.69 14.19 6.54
CA ALA A 521 12.77 15.12 6.21
C ALA A 521 14.06 14.87 7.04
N ALA A 522 13.94 14.32 8.25
CA ALA A 522 15.07 13.95 9.09
C ALA A 522 15.92 12.84 8.47
N SER A 523 15.29 11.93 7.71
CA SER A 523 15.98 10.90 6.92
C SER A 523 16.63 11.46 5.64
N GLY A 524 16.46 12.74 5.34
CA GLY A 524 16.99 13.37 4.12
C GLY A 524 16.26 12.99 2.84
N ILE A 525 15.06 12.43 2.96
CA ILE A 525 14.19 12.06 1.85
C ILE A 525 13.24 13.23 1.55
N PRO A 526 12.92 13.54 0.28
CA PRO A 526 11.92 14.55 -0.02
C PRO A 526 10.57 14.23 0.59
N VAL A 527 9.94 15.24 1.19
CA VAL A 527 8.57 15.14 1.69
C VAL A 527 7.61 15.19 0.51
N HIS A 528 6.85 14.13 0.32
CA HIS A 528 5.74 14.09 -0.62
C HIS A 528 4.42 14.00 0.14
N ARG A 529 3.47 14.85 -0.24
CA ARG A 529 2.12 14.92 0.34
C ARG A 529 1.14 14.34 -0.67
N MET A 530 0.26 13.47 -0.22
CA MET A 530 -0.74 12.82 -1.08
C MET A 530 -1.98 12.41 -0.29
N PRO A 531 -3.18 12.32 -0.88
CA PRO A 531 -4.32 11.73 -0.21
C PRO A 531 -4.29 10.20 -0.24
N SER A 532 -5.04 9.57 0.65
CA SER A 532 -5.40 8.17 0.57
C SER A 532 -6.68 8.02 -0.26
N GLY A 533 -6.62 7.15 -1.28
CA GLY A 533 -7.78 6.75 -2.07
C GLY A 533 -8.63 5.65 -1.43
N ALA A 534 -8.06 4.88 -0.50
CA ALA A 534 -8.70 3.77 0.21
C ALA A 534 -9.25 4.20 1.57
N GLY A 535 -10.22 3.45 2.10
CA GLY A 535 -10.69 3.63 3.47
C GLY A 535 -9.67 3.05 4.46
N HIS A 536 -9.66 3.59 5.69
CA HIS A 536 -8.80 3.14 6.79
C HIS A 536 -9.52 3.35 8.12
N ASP A 537 -9.15 2.61 9.16
CA ASP A 537 -9.72 2.81 10.50
C ASP A 537 -9.57 4.26 10.98
N ALA A 538 -8.48 4.96 10.60
CA ALA A 538 -8.31 6.39 10.81
C ALA A 538 -9.54 7.25 10.44
N MET A 539 -10.35 6.83 9.45
CA MET A 539 -11.59 7.54 9.10
C MET A 539 -12.59 7.58 10.26
N LYS A 540 -12.69 6.51 11.04
CA LYS A 540 -13.56 6.46 12.23
C LYS A 540 -12.98 7.27 13.38
N LEU A 541 -11.69 7.12 13.64
CA LEU A 541 -11.04 7.85 14.73
C LEU A 541 -11.05 9.37 14.47
N HIS A 542 -11.00 9.80 13.21
CA HIS A 542 -11.15 11.20 12.81
C HIS A 542 -12.42 11.88 13.34
N GLU A 543 -13.52 11.13 13.50
CA GLU A 543 -14.80 11.67 13.95
C GLU A 543 -14.73 12.24 15.38
N VAL A 544 -13.77 11.78 16.20
CA VAL A 544 -13.68 12.15 17.63
C VAL A 544 -12.30 12.67 18.07
N MET A 545 -11.23 12.44 17.30
CA MET A 545 -9.87 12.86 17.67
C MET A 545 -9.02 13.25 16.45
N PRO A 546 -7.98 14.08 16.62
CA PRO A 546 -7.09 14.44 15.51
C PRO A 546 -6.35 13.20 15.02
N GLN A 547 -6.26 13.02 13.70
CA GLN A 547 -5.56 11.88 13.08
C GLN A 547 -4.55 12.31 12.02
N ALA A 548 -3.52 11.50 11.76
CA ALA A 548 -2.75 11.59 10.51
C ALA A 548 -2.09 10.26 10.15
N MET A 549 -1.88 10.02 8.85
CA MET A 549 -1.27 8.80 8.36
C MET A 549 0.09 9.00 7.68
N LEU A 550 0.89 7.94 7.66
CA LEU A 550 2.10 7.80 6.87
C LEU A 550 1.96 6.60 5.93
N PHE A 551 2.19 6.82 4.64
CA PHE A 551 2.27 5.76 3.65
C PHE A 551 3.68 5.23 3.46
N VAL A 552 3.75 3.94 3.19
CA VAL A 552 4.95 3.19 2.78
C VAL A 552 4.76 2.70 1.36
N ARG A 553 5.78 2.83 0.52
CA ARG A 553 5.76 2.41 -0.87
C ARG A 553 5.48 0.91 -1.02
N GLY A 554 4.56 0.56 -1.92
CA GLY A 554 4.40 -0.82 -2.38
C GLY A 554 5.28 -1.17 -3.59
N GLU A 555 5.74 -2.41 -3.66
CA GLU A 555 6.37 -3.02 -4.83
C GLU A 555 5.31 -3.43 -5.88
N ASN A 556 5.76 -3.95 -7.04
CA ASN A 556 4.89 -4.33 -8.15
C ASN A 556 3.93 -3.20 -8.56
N ALA A 557 4.46 -1.96 -8.61
CA ALA A 557 3.69 -0.73 -8.84
C ALA A 557 2.55 -0.50 -7.83
N GLY A 558 2.76 -0.89 -6.56
CA GLY A 558 1.84 -0.58 -5.48
C GLY A 558 0.55 -1.38 -5.49
N ILE A 559 0.53 -2.52 -6.19
CA ILE A 559 -0.61 -3.45 -6.17
C ILE A 559 -0.91 -3.84 -4.71
N SER A 560 -2.20 -3.83 -4.36
CA SER A 560 -2.75 -4.32 -3.09
C SER A 560 -4.03 -5.12 -3.35
N HIS A 561 -4.60 -5.74 -2.31
CA HIS A 561 -5.73 -6.68 -2.43
C HIS A 561 -5.42 -7.83 -3.40
N ASN A 562 -4.16 -8.26 -3.43
CA ASN A 562 -3.60 -9.21 -4.39
C ASN A 562 -2.44 -9.96 -3.73
N PRO A 563 -2.23 -11.25 -4.03
CA PRO A 563 -1.12 -12.02 -3.46
C PRO A 563 0.28 -11.50 -3.87
N LEU A 564 0.37 -10.62 -4.86
CA LEU A 564 1.61 -9.97 -5.29
C LEU A 564 1.91 -8.67 -4.54
N GLU A 565 1.05 -8.24 -3.61
CA GLU A 565 1.36 -7.13 -2.72
C GLU A 565 2.67 -7.38 -1.98
N SER A 566 3.57 -6.39 -2.00
CA SER A 566 4.87 -6.48 -1.36
C SER A 566 5.40 -5.10 -0.97
N THR A 567 6.25 -5.06 0.05
CA THR A 567 7.05 -3.90 0.44
C THR A 567 8.40 -4.40 0.96
N THR A 568 9.45 -3.60 0.83
CA THR A 568 10.79 -4.01 1.25
C THR A 568 10.99 -3.84 2.76
N ASN A 569 11.87 -4.66 3.33
CA ASN A 569 12.36 -4.47 4.69
C ASN A 569 13.02 -3.10 4.89
N ASP A 570 13.71 -2.55 3.88
CA ASP A 570 14.31 -1.22 3.94
C ASP A 570 13.25 -0.10 4.02
N ASP A 571 12.15 -0.20 3.29
CA ASP A 571 11.05 0.76 3.37
C ASP A 571 10.32 0.64 4.73
N MET A 572 10.19 -0.58 5.26
CA MET A 572 9.68 -0.81 6.62
C MET A 572 10.61 -0.23 7.71
N GLU A 573 11.93 -0.36 7.55
CA GLU A 573 12.93 0.24 8.45
C GLU A 573 12.76 1.76 8.48
N LEU A 574 12.59 2.40 7.33
CA LEU A 574 12.34 3.84 7.23
C LEU A 574 11.03 4.25 7.89
N ALA A 575 9.98 3.41 7.80
CA ALA A 575 8.72 3.66 8.50
C ALA A 575 8.89 3.60 10.03
N VAL A 576 9.61 2.60 10.56
CA VAL A 576 9.94 2.49 11.99
C VAL A 576 10.77 3.68 12.48
N GLN A 577 11.75 4.11 11.68
CA GLN A 577 12.56 5.29 11.99
C GLN A 577 11.72 6.58 12.00
N ALA A 578 10.83 6.76 11.02
CA ALA A 578 9.92 7.90 10.98
C ALA A 578 8.97 7.91 12.19
N PHE A 579 8.38 6.77 12.53
CA PHE A 579 7.50 6.64 13.69
C PHE A 579 8.25 6.94 14.99
N SER A 580 9.44 6.35 15.18
CA SER A 580 10.32 6.64 16.31
C SER A 580 10.67 8.12 16.41
N HIS A 581 10.88 8.79 15.28
CA HIS A 581 11.16 10.21 15.25
C HIS A 581 9.94 11.05 15.67
N VAL A 582 8.72 10.68 15.26
CA VAL A 582 7.47 11.32 15.75
C VAL A 582 7.35 11.19 17.26
N LEU A 583 7.60 10.00 17.83
CA LEU A 583 7.58 9.80 19.28
C LEU A 583 8.56 10.74 20.01
N HIS A 584 9.78 10.87 19.48
CA HIS A 584 10.80 11.77 20.06
C HIS A 584 10.48 13.25 19.89
N GLN A 585 9.81 13.65 18.80
CA GLN A 585 9.31 15.02 18.66
C GLN A 585 8.28 15.31 19.75
N LEU A 586 7.27 14.45 19.87
CA LEU A 586 6.17 14.60 20.82
C LEU A 586 6.67 14.63 22.27
N ALA A 587 7.70 13.83 22.60
CA ALA A 587 8.30 13.82 23.93
C ALA A 587 9.04 15.12 24.32
N LYS A 588 9.37 15.98 23.34
CA LYS A 588 10.04 17.26 23.56
C LYS A 588 9.09 18.46 23.55
N GLU A 589 7.84 18.26 23.14
CA GLU A 589 6.85 19.32 23.10
C GLU A 589 6.38 19.64 24.52
N PRO A 590 6.17 20.92 24.87
CA PRO A 590 5.56 21.29 26.13
C PRO A 590 4.13 20.72 26.21
N ALA A 591 3.78 20.19 27.38
CA ALA A 591 2.49 19.53 27.66
C ALA A 591 1.29 20.47 27.51
#